data_AF-A0A8C3PH15-F1
#
_entry.id   AF-A0A8C3PH15-F1
#
_cell.length_a   1.000
_cell.length_b   1.000
_cell.length_c   1.000
_cell.angle_alpha   90.00
_cell.angle_beta   90.00
_cell.angle_gamma   90.00
#
_symmetry.space_group_name_H-M   'P 1'
#
loop_
_entity.id
_entity.type
_entity.pdbx_description
1 polymer ?
#
loop_
_entity_poly.entity_id
_entity_poly.type
_entity_poly.pdbx_seq_one_letter_code
_entity_poly.pdbx_strand_id
1 'polypeptide(L)' 'MLGYDISWAAFNIIEVMSASKFTFKRIGYLAASQCFHEGTDVIMLTTNQIRKKLEDPDPGEWISVNYFCSKTSGCPCL' A
#
# COMPACT_ATOMS: atom_id res chain seq x y z
N MET A 1 -3.65 -15.97 -3.95
CA MET A 1 -4.79 -15.37 -3.22
C MET A 1 -6.05 -16.11 -3.63
N LEU A 2 -7.00 -16.36 -2.73
CA LEU A 2 -8.17 -17.24 -2.94
C LEU A 2 -9.21 -16.73 -3.97
N GLY A 3 -8.87 -15.78 -4.85
CA GLY A 3 -9.76 -15.26 -5.89
C GLY A 3 -10.99 -14.50 -5.38
N TYR A 4 -11.06 -14.23 -4.06
CA TYR A 4 -12.15 -13.50 -3.45
C TYR A 4 -11.83 -12.01 -3.35
N ASP A 5 -12.84 -11.18 -3.60
CA ASP A 5 -12.75 -9.73 -3.56
C ASP A 5 -12.45 -9.23 -2.13
N ILE A 6 -11.30 -8.59 -1.94
CA ILE A 6 -10.84 -8.05 -0.63
C ILE A 6 -11.25 -6.58 -0.44
N SER A 7 -12.10 -6.07 -1.33
CA SER A 7 -12.64 -4.71 -1.31
C SER A 7 -13.18 -4.29 0.08
N TRP A 8 -13.75 -5.21 0.87
CA TRP A 8 -14.26 -4.93 2.23
C TRP A 8 -13.15 -4.61 3.26
N ALA A 9 -11.97 -5.23 3.15
CA ALA A 9 -10.86 -5.02 4.09
C ALA A 9 -9.81 -4.02 3.58
N ALA A 10 -9.95 -3.54 2.34
CA ALA A 10 -9.04 -2.57 1.73
C ALA A 10 -8.92 -1.28 2.56
N PHE A 11 -10.02 -0.81 3.15
CA PHE A 11 -10.03 0.39 3.99
C PHE A 11 -9.18 0.23 5.27
N ASN A 12 -9.28 -0.92 5.93
CA ASN A 12 -8.50 -1.21 7.14
C ASN A 12 -7.00 -1.26 6.84
N ILE A 13 -6.60 -1.76 5.66
CA ILE A 13 -5.19 -1.80 5.24
C ILE A 13 -4.63 -0.38 5.06
N ILE A 14 -5.44 0.54 4.52
CA ILE A 14 -5.06 1.95 4.31
C ILE A 14 -4.92 2.68 5.64
N GLU A 15 -5.83 2.43 6.58
CA GLU A 15 -5.75 2.98 7.93
C GLU A 15 -4.46 2.53 8.64
N VAL A 16 -4.11 1.24 8.52
CA VAL A 16 -2.87 0.66 9.06
C VAL A 16 -1.61 1.23 8.39
N MET A 17 -1.69 1.61 7.11
CA MET A 17 -0.60 2.28 6.38
C MET A 17 -0.39 3.74 6.83
N SER A 18 -1.47 4.44 7.22
CA SER A 18 -1.42 5.81 7.73
C SER A 18 -0.95 5.91 9.19
N ALA A 19 -0.94 4.79 9.92
CA ALA A 19 -0.58 4.75 11.34
C ALA A 19 0.89 5.16 11.59
N SER A 20 1.13 5.90 12.68
CA SER A 20 2.47 6.38 13.07
C SER A 20 3.41 5.28 13.60
N LYS A 21 2.92 4.06 13.82
CA LYS A 21 3.72 2.93 14.34
C LYS A 21 4.39 2.17 13.19
N PHE A 22 5.71 2.02 13.26
CA PHE A 22 6.51 1.35 12.23
C PHE A 22 6.07 -0.10 11.93
N THR A 23 5.68 -0.87 12.96
CA THR A 23 5.22 -2.26 12.81
C THR A 23 3.96 -2.35 11.95
N PHE A 24 3.03 -1.40 12.14
CA PHE A 24 1.78 -1.35 11.38
C PHE A 24 2.03 -0.93 9.94
N LYS A 25 2.88 0.06 9.69
CA LYS A 25 3.27 0.45 8.33
C LYS A 25 3.81 -0.74 7.52
N ARG A 26 4.74 -1.52 8.07
CA ARG A 26 5.30 -2.71 7.36
C ARG A 26 4.23 -3.74 7.00
N ILE A 27 3.32 -4.04 7.93
CA ILE A 27 2.23 -5.00 7.68
C ILE A 27 1.23 -4.43 6.66
N GLY A 28 0.95 -3.12 6.73
CA GLY A 28 0.10 -2.41 5.78
C GLY A 28 0.66 -2.46 4.35
N TYR A 29 1.95 -2.20 4.15
CA TYR A 29 2.60 -2.32 2.83
C TYR A 29 2.61 -3.75 2.31
N LEU A 30 2.83 -4.74 3.19
CA LEU A 30 2.78 -6.15 2.81
C LEU A 30 1.36 -6.57 2.39
N ALA A 31 0.34 -6.21 3.18
CA ALA A 31 -1.05 -6.50 2.88
C ALA A 31 -1.50 -5.80 1.58
N ALA A 32 -1.17 -4.52 1.43
CA ALA A 32 -1.43 -3.74 0.22
C ALA A 32 -0.84 -4.41 -1.04
N SER A 33 0.40 -4.93 -0.96
CA SER A 33 1.05 -5.62 -2.09
C SER A 33 0.36 -6.92 -2.52
N GLN A 34 -0.51 -7.47 -1.67
CA GLN A 34 -1.27 -8.67 -1.94
C GLN A 34 -2.70 -8.30 -2.35
N CYS A 35 -3.29 -7.29 -1.73
CA CYS A 35 -4.70 -6.95 -1.85
C CYS A 35 -5.04 -6.02 -3.01
N PHE A 36 -4.09 -5.23 -3.52
CA PHE A 36 -4.39 -4.31 -4.61
C PHE A 36 -4.50 -5.02 -5.95
N HIS A 37 -5.69 -4.93 -6.55
CA HIS A 37 -6.02 -5.35 -7.91
C HIS A 37 -6.68 -4.18 -8.65
N GLU A 38 -6.60 -4.15 -9.98
CA GLU A 38 -7.08 -3.04 -10.83
C GLU A 38 -8.54 -2.59 -10.57
N GLY A 39 -9.39 -3.43 -9.98
CA GLY A 39 -10.78 -3.09 -9.63
C GLY A 39 -10.98 -2.40 -8.27
N THR A 40 -9.91 -2.09 -7.52
CA THR A 40 -10.03 -1.50 -6.18
C THR A 40 -9.99 0.04 -6.25
N ASP A 41 -11.14 0.70 -6.12
CA ASP A 41 -11.28 2.18 -6.15
C ASP A 41 -10.38 2.91 -5.12
N VAL A 42 -9.98 2.19 -4.08
CA VAL A 42 -9.17 2.70 -2.98
C VAL A 42 -7.66 2.75 -3.28
N ILE A 43 -7.21 2.21 -4.42
CA ILE A 43 -5.81 2.29 -4.88
C ILE A 43 -5.37 3.74 -5.04
N MET A 44 -6.21 4.57 -5.66
CA MET A 44 -5.90 5.97 -5.95
C MET A 44 -5.73 6.82 -4.68
N LEU A 45 -6.56 6.57 -3.66
CA LEU A 45 -6.43 7.24 -2.36
C LEU A 45 -5.13 6.84 -1.66
N THR A 46 -4.75 5.56 -1.78
CA THR A 46 -3.54 5.03 -1.16
C THR A 46 -2.29 5.58 -1.83
N THR A 47 -2.24 5.65 -3.16
CA THR A 47 -1.10 6.24 -3.88
C THR A 47 -0.93 7.72 -3.56
N ASN A 48 -2.01 8.48 -3.36
CA ASN A 48 -1.93 9.87 -2.90
C ASN A 48 -1.30 9.99 -1.49
N GLN A 49 -1.65 9.10 -0.56
CA GLN A 49 -1.01 9.07 0.77
C GLN A 49 0.47 8.68 0.70
N ILE A 50 0.82 7.69 -0.13
CA ILE A 50 2.21 7.26 -0.34
C ILE A 50 3.06 8.38 -0.94
N ARG A 51 2.53 9.13 -1.92
CA ARG A 51 3.23 10.28 -2.53
C ARG A 51 3.61 11.34 -1.51
N LYS A 52 2.69 11.68 -0.59
CA LYS A 52 2.98 12.62 0.52
C LYS A 52 4.03 12.07 1.50
N LYS A 53 4.08 10.76 1.71
CA LYS A 53 5.10 10.12 2.57
C LYS A 53 6.46 10.00 1.89
N LEU A 54 6.51 10.01 0.56
CA LEU A 54 7.76 10.03 -0.20
C LEU A 54 8.45 11.40 -0.20
N GLU A 55 7.69 12.48 0.03
CA GLU A 55 8.23 13.84 0.15
C GLU A 55 9.00 14.06 1.47
N ASP A 56 8.60 13.39 2.56
CA ASP A 56 9.30 13.38 3.86
C ASP A 56 9.64 11.95 4.29
N PRO A 57 10.75 11.39 3.82
CA PRO A 57 10.86 9.95 3.80
C PRO A 57 11.84 9.45 4.87
N ASP A 58 11.28 8.81 5.88
CA ASP A 58 12.02 8.12 6.94
C ASP A 58 12.83 6.94 6.35
N PRO A 59 14.11 6.72 6.77
CA PRO A 59 14.98 5.69 6.20
C PRO A 59 14.40 4.26 6.20
N GLY A 60 13.59 3.91 7.20
CA GLY A 60 12.95 2.59 7.29
C GLY A 60 11.70 2.42 6.42
N GLU A 61 11.07 3.52 6.02
CA GLU A 61 9.83 3.53 5.25
C GLU A 61 10.12 3.43 3.75
N TRP A 62 11.20 4.09 3.29
CA TRP A 62 11.73 4.02 1.93
C TRP A 62 11.87 2.60 1.38
N ILE A 63 12.42 1.69 2.18
CA ILE A 63 12.68 0.30 1.76
C ILE A 63 11.35 -0.41 1.50
N SER A 64 10.35 -0.16 2.35
CA SER A 64 9.03 -0.76 2.26
C SER A 64 8.22 -0.21 1.08
N VAL A 65 8.34 1.10 0.81
CA VAL A 65 7.69 1.75 -0.33
C VAL A 65 8.33 1.33 -1.66
N ASN A 66 9.67 1.21 -1.73
CA ASN A 66 10.34 0.65 -2.90
C ASN A 66 9.91 -0.80 -3.16
N TYR A 67 9.75 -1.60 -2.10
CA TYR A 67 9.27 -2.97 -2.23
C TYR A 67 7.83 -3.04 -2.75
N PHE A 68 6.97 -2.12 -2.30
CA PHE A 68 5.61 -1.96 -2.82
C PHE A 68 5.61 -1.58 -4.31
N CYS A 69 6.37 -0.54 -4.68
CA CYS A 69 6.51 -0.07 -6.07
C CYS A 69 7.06 -1.16 -7.01
N SER A 70 8.07 -1.92 -6.55
CA SER A 70 8.66 -3.02 -7.31
C SER A 70 7.65 -4.15 -7.56
N LYS A 71 6.78 -4.46 -6.59
CA LYS A 71 5.73 -5.48 -6.77
C LYS A 71 4.56 -5.02 -7.63
N THR A 72 4.22 -3.73 -7.60
CA THR A 72 3.16 -3.16 -8.43
C THR A 72 3.61 -2.86 -9.86
N SER A 73 4.91 -2.95 -10.17
CA SER A 73 5.47 -2.71 -11.51
C SER A 73 5.02 -3.68 -12.62
N GLY A 74 4.30 -4.75 -12.26
CA GLY A 74 3.60 -5.63 -13.20
C GLY A 74 2.14 -5.25 -13.47
N CYS A 75 1.59 -4.25 -12.78
CA CYS A 75 0.27 -3.68 -13.03
C CYS A 75 0.48 -2.31 -13.71
N PRO A 76 -0.18 -1.99 -14.83
CA PRO A 76 0.08 -0.84 -15.69
C PRO A 76 -0.42 0.50 -15.10
N CYS A 77 -0.17 0.77 -13.82
CA CYS A 77 -0.68 1.94 -13.11
C CYS A 77 0.42 2.95 -12.73
N LEU A 78 1.57 2.94 -13.42
CA LEU A 78 2.53 4.05 -13.42
C LEU A 78 2.87 4.48 -14.85
#